data_AF-A0A7V3BGZ4-F1
#
_entry.id   AF-A0A7V3BGZ4-F1
#
_cell.length_a   1.000
_cell.length_b   1.000
_cell.length_c   1.000
_cell.angle_alpha   90.00
_cell.angle_beta   90.00
_cell.angle_gamma   90.00
#
_symmetry.space_group_name_H-M   'P 1'
#
loop_
_entity.id
_entity.type
_entity.pdbx_description
1 polymer ?
#
loop_
_entity_poly.entity_id
_entity_poly.type
_entity_poly.pdbx_seq_one_letter_code
_entity_poly.pdbx_strand_id
1 'polypeptide(L)'
;MANTLWEGVLAGEQRGVTCHHQAAALTMTLATQPSPPRAGGNLLRVDLTDAQGQPRAHAHVRFILTQARTMPSMHNERPQEVEATSTHIGSYEGRVHLATPGR
;
A
#
# COMPACT_ATOMS: atom_id res chain seq x y z
N MET A 1 26.91 -6.21 -8.03
CA MET A 1 25.81 -5.28 -8.34
C MET A 1 24.52 -6.05 -8.14
N ALA A 2 23.84 -5.86 -7.01
CA ALA A 2 22.64 -6.62 -6.66
C ALA A 2 21.42 -5.70 -6.79
N ASN A 3 20.55 -6.00 -7.75
CA ASN A 3 19.29 -5.31 -7.98
C ASN A 3 18.28 -5.94 -7.03
N THR A 4 17.89 -5.26 -5.95
CA THR A 4 16.94 -5.81 -4.99
C THR A 4 15.56 -5.21 -5.19
N LEU A 5 14.71 -6.00 -5.85
CA LEU A 5 13.27 -5.82 -5.92
C LEU A 5 12.71 -6.28 -4.56
N TRP A 6 12.11 -5.38 -3.77
CA TRP A 6 11.58 -5.71 -2.44
C TRP A 6 10.05 -5.79 -2.46
N GLU A 7 9.50 -6.94 -2.08
CA GLU A 7 8.07 -7.19 -1.87
C GLU A 7 7.72 -6.96 -0.39
N GLY A 8 6.89 -5.96 -0.09
CA GLY A 8 6.31 -5.79 1.24
C GLY A 8 5.11 -6.71 1.43
N VAL A 9 5.22 -7.74 2.28
CA VAL A 9 4.11 -8.65 2.61
C VAL A 9 3.28 -8.06 3.76
N LEU A 10 2.02 -7.73 3.47
CA LEU A 10 1.01 -7.33 4.45
C LEU A 10 0.49 -8.55 5.23
N ALA A 11 1.29 -9.13 6.12
CA ALA A 11 0.81 -10.11 7.08
C ALA A 11 0.49 -9.39 8.41
N GLY A 12 -0.71 -8.81 8.51
CA GLY A 12 -1.14 -8.07 9.71
C GLY A 12 -2.65 -8.12 9.92
N GLU A 13 -3.04 -8.72 11.02
CA GLU A 13 -4.40 -8.94 11.51
C GLU A 13 -5.27 -7.67 11.56
N GLN A 14 -6.57 -7.84 11.31
CA GLN A 14 -7.59 -6.81 11.11
C GLN A 14 -7.84 -5.92 12.35
N ARG A 15 -6.93 -4.99 12.62
CA ARG A 15 -7.14 -3.79 13.45
C ARG A 15 -6.52 -2.63 12.67
N GLY A 16 -7.25 -1.52 12.53
CA GLY A 16 -6.94 -0.41 11.63
C GLY A 16 -5.48 -0.28 11.21
N VAL A 17 -5.19 -0.53 9.92
CA VAL A 17 -3.81 -0.69 9.45
C VAL A 17 -3.20 0.68 9.29
N THR A 18 -2.56 1.18 10.35
CA THR A 18 -1.47 2.13 10.24
C THR A 18 -0.18 1.36 10.45
N CYS A 19 0.62 1.18 9.40
CA CYS A 19 1.93 0.55 9.54
C CYS A 19 3.03 1.55 9.22
N HIS A 20 4.06 1.53 10.07
CA HIS A 20 5.26 2.33 9.93
C HIS A 20 6.39 1.43 9.45
N HIS A 21 7.10 1.85 8.42
CA HIS A 21 8.27 1.14 7.91
C HIS A 21 9.42 2.11 7.68
N GLN A 22 10.65 1.68 7.94
CA GLN A 22 11.85 2.48 7.70
C GLN A 22 12.80 1.73 6.77
N ALA A 23 13.20 2.39 5.67
CA ALA A 23 14.15 1.84 4.70
C ALA A 23 14.95 2.98 4.06
N ALA A 24 16.26 2.78 3.86
CA ALA A 24 17.13 3.75 3.18
C ALA A 24 16.97 5.22 3.65
N ALA A 25 16.88 5.43 4.97
CA ALA A 25 16.64 6.74 5.60
C ALA A 25 15.29 7.41 5.24
N LEU A 26 14.29 6.61 4.84
CA LEU A 26 12.90 7.02 4.68
C LEU A 26 12.04 6.36 5.74
N THR A 27 11.05 7.10 6.24
CA THR A 27 9.96 6.57 7.05
C THR A 27 8.68 6.62 6.21
N MET A 28 7.96 5.50 6.18
CA MET A 28 6.71 5.33 5.44
C MET A 28 5.60 5.05 6.45
N THR A 29 4.48 5.76 6.34
CA THR A 29 3.27 5.49 7.12
C THR A 29 2.12 5.18 6.17
N LEU A 30 1.68 3.93 6.12
CA LEU A 30 0.53 3.50 5.31
C LEU A 30 -0.73 3.50 6.18
N ALA A 31 -1.78 4.16 5.72
CA ALA A 31 -3.11 4.18 6.32
C ALA A 31 -4.18 3.75 5.30
N THR A 32 -5.33 3.28 5.79
CA THR A 32 -6.47 2.84 4.98
C THR A 32 -7.74 3.60 5.34
N GLN A 33 -8.61 3.86 4.36
CA GLN A 33 -9.95 4.39 4.58
C GLN A 33 -10.99 3.54 3.82
N PRO A 34 -11.95 2.91 4.52
CA PRO A 34 -12.08 2.86 5.99
C PRO A 34 -10.91 2.15 6.67
N SER A 35 -10.76 2.38 7.98
CA SER A 35 -9.82 1.67 8.85
C SER A 35 -10.64 0.95 9.94
N PRO A 36 -10.65 -0.40 10.00
CA PRO A 36 -9.94 -1.33 9.12
C PRO A 36 -10.48 -1.36 7.68
N PRO A 37 -9.65 -1.76 6.70
CA PRO A 37 -10.08 -1.89 5.32
C PRO A 37 -11.12 -3.00 5.17
N ARG A 38 -12.05 -2.86 4.21
CA ARG A 38 -13.19 -3.77 4.01
C ARG A 38 -13.24 -4.31 2.59
N ALA A 39 -14.04 -5.35 2.35
CA ALA A 39 -14.34 -5.79 0.99
C ALA A 39 -14.94 -4.63 0.16
N GLY A 40 -14.51 -4.52 -1.10
CA GLY A 40 -14.89 -3.41 -1.98
C GLY A 40 -13.84 -2.32 -2.10
N GLY A 41 -14.29 -1.09 -2.41
CA GLY A 41 -13.40 0.06 -2.59
C GLY A 41 -12.80 0.55 -1.28
N ASN A 42 -11.47 0.72 -1.28
CA ASN A 42 -10.70 1.31 -0.18
C ASN A 42 -9.75 2.36 -0.74
N LEU A 43 -9.49 3.39 0.06
CA LEU A 43 -8.42 4.34 -0.19
C LEU A 43 -7.20 3.93 0.64
N LEU A 44 -6.05 3.78 -0.01
CA LEU A 44 -4.76 3.67 0.63
C LEU A 44 -4.09 5.04 0.60
N ARG A 45 -3.50 5.44 1.72
CA ARG A 45 -2.68 6.66 1.82
C ARG A 45 -1.32 6.29 2.38
N VAL A 46 -0.26 6.76 1.74
CA VAL A 46 1.10 6.68 2.27
C VAL A 46 1.64 8.08 2.48
N ASP A 47 2.12 8.31 3.70
CA ASP A 47 2.93 9.46 4.02
C ASP A 47 4.42 9.05 4.05
N LEU A 48 5.26 9.78 3.31
CA LEU A 48 6.69 9.56 3.17
C LEU A 48 7.45 10.73 3.80
N THR A 49 8.31 10.40 4.76
CA THR A 49 9.27 11.34 5.36
C THR A 49 10.68 10.80 5.29
N ASP A 50 11.68 11.65 5.44
CA ASP A 50 13.07 11.22 5.62
C ASP A 50 13.43 10.93 7.09
N ALA A 51 14.69 10.59 7.33
CA ALA A 51 15.21 10.34 8.68
C ALA A 51 15.12 11.56 9.62
N GLN A 52 14.96 12.76 9.06
CA GLN A 52 14.76 14.00 9.80
C GLN A 52 13.27 14.36 9.95
N GLY A 53 12.37 13.50 9.48
CA GLY A 53 10.92 13.70 9.51
C GLY A 53 10.40 14.68 8.45
N GLN A 54 11.23 15.10 7.49
CA GLN A 54 10.80 16.02 6.44
C GLN A 54 10.03 15.29 5.34
N PRO A 55 8.87 15.80 4.89
CA PRO A 55 8.09 15.16 3.84
C PRO A 55 8.86 15.04 2.53
N ARG A 56 8.78 13.89 1.87
CA ARG A 56 9.47 13.64 0.58
C ARG A 56 8.54 13.87 -0.60
N ALA A 57 8.79 14.95 -1.33
CA ALA A 57 8.10 15.26 -2.59
C ALA A 57 8.61 14.40 -3.76
N HIS A 58 7.80 14.34 -4.82
CA HIS A 58 8.13 13.74 -6.12
C HIS A 58 8.56 12.25 -6.08
N ALA A 59 8.05 11.50 -5.12
CA ALA A 59 8.24 10.05 -5.09
C ALA A 59 7.27 9.36 -6.05
N HIS A 60 7.75 8.32 -6.73
CA HIS A 60 6.89 7.39 -7.46
C HIS A 60 6.44 6.29 -6.51
N VAL A 61 5.16 6.31 -6.13
CA VAL A 61 4.60 5.35 -5.18
C VAL A 61 3.65 4.41 -5.91
N ARG A 62 3.84 3.11 -5.71
CA ARG A 62 2.97 2.06 -6.26
C ARG A 62 2.52 1.13 -5.14
N PHE A 63 1.22 0.91 -5.05
CA PHE A 63 0.64 -0.10 -4.17
C PHE A 63 0.56 -1.43 -4.91
N ILE A 64 1.09 -2.50 -4.31
CA ILE A 64 1.06 -3.86 -4.84
C ILE A 64 0.32 -4.74 -3.83
N LEU A 65 -0.84 -5.26 -4.21
CA LEU A 65 -1.64 -6.11 -3.34
C LEU A 65 -1.33 -7.58 -3.62
N THR A 66 -0.58 -8.20 -2.72
CA THR A 66 -0.11 -9.59 -2.84
C THR A 66 -1.12 -10.62 -2.29
N GLN A 67 -2.18 -10.16 -1.60
CA GLN A 67 -3.16 -11.02 -0.92
C GLN A 67 -4.58 -10.96 -1.49
N ALA A 68 -4.76 -10.62 -2.77
CA ALA A 68 -6.04 -10.81 -3.43
C ALA A 68 -6.27 -12.31 -3.68
N ARG A 69 -6.84 -13.04 -2.72
CA ARG A 69 -7.36 -14.40 -2.97
C ARG A 69 -8.45 -14.30 -4.03
N THR A 70 -8.06 -14.72 -5.24
CA THR A 70 -8.83 -15.48 -6.24
C THR A 70 -10.30 -15.09 -6.43
N MET A 71 -10.60 -14.29 -7.47
CA MET A 71 -11.88 -14.37 -8.16
C MET A 71 -11.90 -15.69 -8.96
N PRO A 72 -12.88 -16.59 -8.80
CA PRO A 72 -12.91 -17.88 -9.53
C PRO A 72 -13.04 -17.77 -11.05
N SER A 73 -13.28 -16.57 -11.59
CA SER A 73 -13.67 -16.38 -13.00
C SER A 73 -12.74 -15.48 -13.80
N MET A 74 -11.65 -14.98 -13.22
CA MET A 74 -10.61 -14.27 -13.99
C MET A 74 -9.25 -14.90 -13.69
N HIS A 75 -8.82 -15.79 -14.58
CA HIS A 75 -7.43 -16.23 -14.72
C HIS A 75 -6.57 -15.00 -15.05
N ASN A 76 -6.11 -14.29 -14.03
CA ASN A 76 -4.95 -13.42 -14.09
C ASN A 76 -4.39 -13.36 -12.68
N GLU A 77 -3.42 -14.23 -12.42
CA GLU A 77 -2.67 -14.37 -11.16
C GLU A 77 -1.80 -13.14 -10.82
N ARG A 78 -2.03 -11.99 -11.48
CA ARG A 78 -1.21 -10.80 -11.30
C ARG A 78 -1.70 -10.00 -10.09
N PRO A 79 -0.78 -9.57 -9.21
CA PRO A 79 -1.11 -8.64 -8.13
C PRO A 79 -1.87 -7.42 -8.66
N GLN A 80 -2.82 -6.91 -7.88
CA GLN A 80 -3.39 -5.61 -8.19
C GLN A 80 -2.32 -4.55 -7.92
N GLU A 81 -1.89 -3.87 -8.99
CA GLU A 81 -0.96 -2.75 -8.93
C GLU A 81 -1.72 -1.44 -9.14
N VAL A 82 -1.52 -0.47 -8.26
CA VAL A 82 -2.11 0.87 -8.35
C VAL A 82 -1.02 1.91 -8.17
N GLU A 83 -0.83 2.76 -9.19
CA GLU A 83 0.01 3.94 -9.05
C GLU A 83 -0.69 4.98 -8.18
N ALA A 84 0.02 5.47 -7.17
CA ALA A 84 -0.52 6.46 -6.25
C ALA A 84 -0.38 7.86 -6.83
N THR A 85 -1.40 8.69 -6.60
CA THR A 85 -1.38 10.11 -6.95
C THR A 85 -0.91 10.91 -5.76
N SER A 86 0.04 11.83 -5.96
CA SER A 86 0.42 12.79 -4.92
C SER A 86 -0.75 13.74 -4.64
N THR A 87 -1.19 13.80 -3.38
CA THR A 87 -2.27 14.69 -2.93
C THR A 87 -1.72 15.89 -2.14
N HIS A 88 -0.61 15.69 -1.44
CA HIS A 88 0.16 16.73 -0.77
C HIS A 88 1.66 16.39 -0.79
N ILE A 89 2.52 17.34 -0.43
CA ILE A 89 3.97 17.08 -0.34
C ILE A 89 4.20 15.96 0.69
N GLY A 90 4.80 14.86 0.24
CA GLY A 90 5.03 13.67 1.06
C GLY A 90 3.80 12.79 1.27
N SER A 91 2.65 13.07 0.65
CA SER A 91 1.43 12.26 0.78
C SER A 91 0.92 11.76 -0.56
N TYR A 92 0.64 10.46 -0.63
CA TYR A 92 0.30 9.75 -1.86
C TYR A 92 -0.89 8.81 -1.63
N GLU A 93 -1.88 8.87 -2.52
CA GLU A 93 -3.13 8.13 -2.39
C GLU A 93 -3.42 7.22 -3.58
N GLY A 94 -4.00 6.06 -3.32
CA GLY A 94 -4.39 5.09 -4.35
C GLY A 94 -5.67 4.37 -3.97
N ARG A 95 -6.59 4.23 -4.94
CA ARG A 95 -7.84 3.48 -4.75
C ARG A 95 -7.65 2.03 -5.14
N VAL A 96 -7.97 1.12 -4.23
CA VAL A 96 -7.83 -0.32 -4.41
C VAL A 96 -9.16 -1.01 -4.18
N HIS A 97 -9.31 -2.23 -4.71
CA HIS A 97 -10.51 -3.01 -4.52
C HIS A 97 -10.14 -4.32 -3.82
N LEU A 98 -10.57 -4.48 -2.58
CA LEU A 98 -10.27 -5.67 -1.80
C LEU A 98 -11.35 -6.72 -2.02
N ALA A 99 -10.92 -7.96 -2.28
CA ALA A 99 -11.81 -9.10 -2.35
C ALA A 99 -12.41 -9.41 -0.96
N THR A 100 -13.61 -9.97 -0.94
CA THR A 100 -14.18 -10.55 0.27
C THR A 100 -13.31 -11.74 0.70
N PRO A 101 -12.94 -11.89 1.99
CA PRO A 101 -12.36 -13.14 2.46
C PRO A 101 -13.34 -14.27 2.13
N GLY A 102 -12.88 -15.27 1.36
CA GLY A 102 -13.68 -16.47 1.07
C GLY A 102 -14.18 -17.09 2.38
N ARG A 103 -15.49 -17.35 2.45
CA ARG A 103 -16.13 -18.00 3.60
C ARG A 103 -15.85 -19.49 3.61
#